data_AF-A0A8T3NFW0-F1
#
_entry.id   AF-A0A8T3NFW0-F1
#
_cell.length_a   1.000
_cell.length_b   1.000
_cell.length_c   1.000
_cell.angle_alpha   90.00
_cell.angle_beta   90.00
_cell.angle_gamma   90.00
#
_symmetry.space_group_name_H-M   'P 1'
#
loop_
_entity.id
_entity.type
_entity.pdbx_description
1 polymer ?
#
loop_
_entity_poly.entity_id
_entity_poly.type
_entity_poly.pdbx_seq_one_letter_code
_entity_poly.pdbx_strand_id
1 'polypeptide(L)'
;MKSYSRTTGEPFGIPVPRVVGVELHGRLGAWVQAKDVVLELLRRRGVRGGVGRIFEFRGEGVSTLNVTQRGTICNMIMETGATTGLFPSDAQTHRWLVQQGREADWVALAADPGAAYDEAEVIDLPALEPLIATPSSPGNVVPVRDVAGLPVGQVCVGSSVNSGYEDLALVGATLRDKVADRRLILTVTPGSRQIQEAILRSGTYLDLVGAGARMLEPVRGPCIGIGQAPGSGIVSVRTFNRNFPGRSGTDDDQVYLCSPATAAATALRGVIADPRDLGAEPPLPPVPPPNPEADDRHFVFPPPIERAGDPRRRRPDPPAAQRPWSELVPFGNLSRRDVPDKLCGTRRRSMLTEYVRGAMHQARYEILADDGSIYGEIPGFDGVYANATTLEACRDELQEVLEEWMLLRISRNLPLPTVEGRALTIQKAG
;
A
#
# COMPACT_ATOMS: atom_id res chain seq x y z
N MET A 1 -21.22 10.35 -5.33
CA MET A 1 -20.92 10.86 -3.97
C MET A 1 -19.96 12.05 -4.10
N LYS A 2 -20.29 13.19 -3.48
CA LYS A 2 -19.34 14.31 -3.35
C LYS A 2 -18.60 14.12 -2.03
N SER A 3 -17.38 13.61 -2.08
CA SER A 3 -16.44 13.72 -0.96
C SER A 3 -15.73 15.06 -1.08
N TYR A 4 -15.22 15.66 -0.01
CA TYR A 4 -14.53 16.96 -0.07
C TYR A 4 -13.02 16.79 0.14
N SER A 5 -12.20 17.54 -0.61
CA SER A 5 -10.76 17.69 -0.41
C SER A 5 -10.52 18.24 1.00
N ARG A 6 -9.73 17.49 1.78
CA ARG A 6 -9.44 17.81 3.19
C ARG A 6 -8.66 19.11 3.36
N THR A 7 -8.03 19.62 2.30
CA THR A 7 -7.15 20.80 2.32
C THR A 7 -7.80 22.05 1.75
N THR A 8 -8.65 21.93 0.70
CA THR A 8 -9.26 23.07 0.02
C THR A 8 -10.76 23.21 0.27
N GLY A 9 -11.41 22.20 0.85
CA GLY A 9 -12.87 22.17 1.01
C GLY A 9 -13.63 22.04 -0.31
N GLU A 10 -12.94 21.77 -1.42
CA GLU A 10 -13.53 21.59 -2.75
C GLU A 10 -14.01 20.15 -2.95
N PRO A 11 -14.99 19.89 -3.84
CA PRO A 11 -15.42 18.53 -4.15
C PRO A 11 -14.27 17.68 -4.71
N PHE A 12 -14.01 16.54 -4.08
CA PHE A 12 -13.13 15.46 -4.55
C PHE A 12 -13.94 14.50 -5.42
N GLY A 13 -13.62 14.45 -6.71
CA GLY A 13 -14.23 13.54 -7.68
C GLY A 13 -13.56 12.18 -7.70
N ILE A 14 -14.35 11.12 -7.61
CA ILE A 14 -13.91 9.75 -7.88
C ILE A 14 -14.77 9.13 -8.98
N PRO A 15 -14.19 8.34 -9.90
CA PRO A 15 -14.98 7.48 -10.79
C PRO A 15 -15.90 6.59 -9.95
N VAL A 16 -17.16 6.45 -10.38
CA VAL A 16 -18.11 5.57 -9.67
C VAL A 16 -17.61 4.13 -9.81
N PRO A 17 -17.26 3.46 -8.70
CA PRO A 17 -16.75 2.10 -8.76
C PRO A 17 -17.90 1.11 -8.93
N ARG A 18 -17.59 -0.06 -9.49
CA ARG A 18 -18.47 -1.23 -9.41
C ARG A 18 -18.42 -1.84 -8.01
N VAL A 19 -19.48 -2.50 -7.57
CA VAL A 19 -19.54 -3.13 -6.24
C VAL A 19 -19.53 -4.65 -6.37
N VAL A 20 -18.53 -5.27 -5.75
CA VAL A 20 -18.43 -6.72 -5.58
C VAL A 20 -19.02 -7.08 -4.22
N GLY A 21 -20.14 -7.80 -4.20
CA GLY A 21 -20.72 -8.34 -2.98
C GLY A 21 -20.02 -9.66 -2.60
N VAL A 22 -19.23 -9.66 -1.52
CA VAL A 22 -18.54 -10.85 -1.01
C VAL A 22 -19.34 -11.43 0.16
N GLU A 23 -20.01 -12.54 -0.08
CA GLU A 23 -20.80 -13.25 0.92
C GLU A 23 -19.93 -14.25 1.71
N LEU A 24 -19.83 -14.05 3.01
CA LEU A 24 -19.09 -14.90 3.94
C LEU A 24 -20.05 -15.86 4.64
N HIS A 25 -19.81 -17.17 4.53
CA HIS A 25 -20.63 -18.23 5.15
C HIS A 25 -19.90 -18.93 6.29
N GLY A 26 -20.64 -19.31 7.34
CA GLY A 26 -20.09 -20.02 8.48
C GLY A 26 -19.07 -19.22 9.31
N ARG A 27 -18.08 -19.92 9.86
CA ARG A 27 -17.00 -19.36 10.71
C ARG A 27 -15.66 -19.95 10.28
N LEU A 28 -14.60 -19.17 10.42
CA LEU A 28 -13.23 -19.63 10.21
C LEU A 28 -12.93 -20.86 11.10
N GLY A 29 -12.29 -21.86 10.49
CA GLY A 29 -11.80 -23.05 11.18
C GLY A 29 -10.56 -22.77 12.03
N ALA A 30 -10.11 -23.79 12.78
CA ALA A 30 -8.91 -23.69 13.59
C ALA A 30 -7.68 -23.35 12.73
N TRP A 31 -6.83 -22.46 13.24
CA TRP A 31 -5.62 -21.90 12.63
C TRP A 31 -5.82 -21.07 11.37
N VAL A 32 -7.05 -20.92 10.89
CA VAL A 32 -7.38 -20.06 9.75
C VAL A 32 -7.77 -18.68 10.27
N GLN A 33 -7.17 -17.64 9.72
CA GLN A 33 -7.35 -16.26 10.17
C GLN A 33 -7.96 -15.40 9.06
N ALA A 34 -8.40 -14.19 9.43
CA ALA A 34 -8.93 -13.22 8.47
C ALA A 34 -7.96 -12.89 7.32
N LYS A 35 -6.65 -13.09 7.56
CA LYS A 35 -5.62 -13.01 6.53
C LYS A 35 -5.84 -14.01 5.39
N ASP A 36 -6.27 -15.23 5.70
CA ASP A 36 -6.50 -16.27 4.71
C ASP A 36 -7.73 -15.97 3.84
N VAL A 37 -8.73 -15.25 4.38
CA VAL A 37 -9.89 -14.76 3.60
C VAL A 37 -9.44 -13.82 2.47
N VAL A 38 -8.58 -12.84 2.78
CA VAL A 38 -8.11 -11.88 1.77
C VAL A 38 -7.05 -12.48 0.84
N LEU A 39 -6.26 -13.44 1.32
CA LEU A 39 -5.38 -14.23 0.46
C LEU A 39 -6.19 -15.08 -0.52
N GLU A 40 -7.31 -15.66 -0.12
CA GLU A 40 -8.21 -16.38 -1.03
C GLU A 40 -8.78 -15.46 -2.12
N LEU A 41 -9.19 -14.24 -1.76
CA LEU A 41 -9.65 -13.25 -2.75
C LEU A 41 -8.52 -12.85 -3.71
N LEU A 42 -7.30 -12.66 -3.21
CA LEU A 42 -6.12 -12.41 -4.04
C LEU A 42 -5.80 -13.60 -4.95
N ARG A 43 -5.98 -14.84 -4.48
CA ARG A 43 -5.81 -16.06 -5.28
C ARG A 43 -6.78 -16.11 -6.45
N ARG A 44 -8.04 -15.72 -6.23
CA ARG A 44 -9.10 -15.71 -7.26
C ARG A 44 -8.95 -14.56 -8.25
N ARG A 45 -8.61 -13.36 -7.77
CA ARG A 45 -8.65 -12.12 -8.56
C ARG A 45 -7.31 -11.62 -9.05
N GLY A 46 -6.21 -12.06 -8.44
CA GLY A 46 -4.88 -11.50 -8.65
C GLY A 46 -4.79 -10.01 -8.29
N VAL A 47 -3.67 -9.38 -8.65
CA VAL A 47 -3.33 -8.01 -8.22
C VAL A 47 -4.01 -6.88 -9.01
N ARG A 48 -4.81 -7.23 -10.04
CA ARG A 48 -5.55 -6.27 -10.86
C ARG A 48 -7.07 -6.53 -10.88
N GLY A 49 -7.54 -7.60 -10.25
CA GLY A 49 -8.95 -8.00 -10.32
C GLY A 49 -9.90 -7.12 -9.49
N GLY A 50 -9.37 -6.17 -8.71
CA GLY A 50 -10.13 -5.16 -7.97
C GLY A 50 -10.13 -3.78 -8.61
N VAL A 51 -9.40 -3.52 -9.70
CA VAL A 51 -9.33 -2.17 -10.30
C VAL A 51 -10.73 -1.65 -10.64
N GLY A 52 -11.04 -0.44 -10.16
CA GLY A 52 -12.34 0.21 -10.35
C GLY A 52 -13.50 -0.40 -9.56
N ARG A 53 -13.21 -1.20 -8.53
CA ARG A 53 -14.20 -1.89 -7.70
C ARG A 53 -14.09 -1.55 -6.22
N ILE A 54 -15.23 -1.60 -5.55
CA ILE A 54 -15.36 -1.68 -4.10
C ILE A 54 -15.78 -3.09 -3.72
N PHE A 55 -15.17 -3.63 -2.66
CA PHE A 55 -15.56 -4.92 -2.09
C PHE A 55 -16.42 -4.67 -0.86
N GLU A 56 -17.67 -5.11 -0.90
CA GLU A 56 -18.58 -5.03 0.23
C GLU A 56 -18.79 -6.43 0.81
N PHE A 57 -18.41 -6.59 2.07
CA PHE A 57 -18.49 -7.88 2.77
C PHE A 57 -19.83 -8.03 3.47
N ARG A 58 -20.53 -9.14 3.19
CA ARG A 58 -21.87 -9.46 3.68
C ARG A 58 -22.01 -10.93 4.07
N GLY A 59 -23.19 -11.33 4.51
CA GLY A 59 -23.48 -12.71 4.94
C GLY A 59 -23.27 -12.93 6.44
N GLU A 60 -23.74 -14.07 6.94
CA GLU A 60 -23.73 -14.42 8.37
C GLU A 60 -22.31 -14.46 8.96
N GLY A 61 -21.31 -14.84 8.15
CA GLY A 61 -19.92 -14.96 8.56
C GLY A 61 -19.30 -13.64 8.99
N VAL A 62 -19.81 -12.49 8.50
CA VAL A 62 -19.36 -11.15 8.91
C VAL A 62 -19.43 -10.96 10.42
N SER A 63 -20.50 -11.44 11.06
CA SER A 63 -20.72 -11.30 12.50
C SER A 63 -19.70 -12.07 13.36
N THR A 64 -19.02 -13.05 12.76
CA THR A 64 -17.99 -13.88 13.39
C THR A 64 -16.62 -13.21 13.44
N LEU A 65 -16.42 -12.16 12.63
CA LEU A 65 -15.15 -11.43 12.52
C LEU A 65 -15.19 -10.15 13.37
N ASN A 66 -14.21 -9.97 14.24
CA ASN A 66 -14.05 -8.72 15.00
C ASN A 66 -13.51 -7.58 14.10
N VAL A 67 -13.47 -6.36 14.64
CA VAL A 67 -13.06 -5.17 13.87
C VAL A 67 -11.61 -5.25 13.38
N THR A 68 -10.69 -5.81 14.17
CA THR A 68 -9.29 -5.96 13.75
C THR A 68 -9.13 -6.96 12.60
N GLN A 69 -9.87 -8.06 12.63
CA GLN A 69 -9.94 -9.06 11.56
C GLN A 69 -10.55 -8.48 10.27
N ARG A 70 -11.64 -7.71 10.38
CA ARG A 70 -12.21 -6.95 9.25
C ARG A 70 -11.19 -5.95 8.68
N GLY A 71 -10.45 -5.28 9.57
CA GLY A 71 -9.36 -4.40 9.21
C GLY A 71 -8.26 -5.09 8.40
N THR A 72 -7.84 -6.30 8.78
CA THR A 72 -6.89 -7.12 8.01
C THR A 72 -7.37 -7.35 6.58
N ILE A 73 -8.64 -7.75 6.41
CA ILE A 73 -9.24 -8.01 5.10
C ILE A 73 -9.30 -6.72 4.25
N CYS A 74 -9.88 -5.65 4.81
CA CYS A 74 -9.98 -4.36 4.11
C CYS A 74 -8.63 -3.72 3.80
N ASN A 75 -7.62 -3.93 4.65
CA ASN A 75 -6.28 -3.42 4.40
C ASN A 75 -5.67 -4.07 3.15
N MET A 76 -5.73 -5.40 3.08
CA MET A 76 -5.01 -6.15 2.05
C MET A 76 -5.82 -6.34 0.75
N ILE A 77 -7.13 -6.09 0.76
CA ILE A 77 -7.93 -6.08 -0.49
C ILE A 77 -7.43 -5.04 -1.49
N MET A 78 -6.71 -4.00 -1.01
CA MET A 78 -6.05 -2.99 -1.84
C MET A 78 -5.02 -3.59 -2.79
N GLU A 79 -4.45 -4.75 -2.46
CA GLU A 79 -3.48 -5.44 -3.31
C GLU A 79 -4.11 -6.05 -4.57
N THR A 80 -5.44 -6.14 -4.63
CA THR A 80 -6.16 -6.46 -5.88
C THR A 80 -6.30 -5.25 -6.82
N GLY A 81 -5.91 -4.06 -6.36
CA GLY A 81 -6.17 -2.78 -7.03
C GLY A 81 -7.54 -2.17 -6.70
N ALA A 82 -8.25 -2.70 -5.70
CA ALA A 82 -9.54 -2.19 -5.24
C ALA A 82 -9.49 -0.71 -4.83
N THR A 83 -10.59 0.01 -5.07
CA THR A 83 -10.77 1.39 -4.59
C THR A 83 -10.88 1.42 -3.07
N THR A 84 -11.69 0.53 -2.49
CA THR A 84 -11.77 0.28 -1.05
C THR A 84 -12.44 -1.08 -0.78
N GLY A 85 -12.39 -1.55 0.46
CA GLY A 85 -13.23 -2.62 0.95
C GLY A 85 -13.93 -2.17 2.23
N LEU A 86 -15.17 -2.61 2.45
CA LEU A 86 -15.93 -2.23 3.64
C LEU A 86 -16.77 -3.38 4.20
N PHE A 87 -16.93 -3.34 5.51
CA PHE A 87 -17.88 -4.16 6.26
C PHE A 87 -18.99 -3.26 6.80
N PRO A 88 -20.18 -3.81 7.10
CA PRO A 88 -21.24 -3.08 7.77
C PRO A 88 -20.80 -2.61 9.17
N SER A 89 -21.40 -1.50 9.63
CA SER A 89 -21.33 -1.08 11.02
C SER A 89 -22.41 -1.80 11.82
N ASP A 90 -22.00 -2.87 12.50
CA ASP A 90 -22.88 -3.80 13.22
C ASP A 90 -22.48 -3.91 14.71
N ALA A 91 -22.94 -4.97 15.39
CA ALA A 91 -22.62 -5.22 16.79
C ALA A 91 -21.11 -5.38 17.08
N GLN A 92 -20.30 -5.83 16.12
CA GLN A 92 -18.84 -5.90 16.32
C GLN A 92 -18.22 -4.50 16.29
N THR A 93 -18.67 -3.64 15.37
CA THR A 93 -18.27 -2.22 15.33
C THR A 93 -18.71 -1.48 16.59
N HIS A 94 -19.93 -1.76 17.08
CA HIS A 94 -20.44 -1.21 18.34
C HIS A 94 -19.55 -1.62 19.52
N ARG A 95 -19.28 -2.92 19.70
CA ARG A 95 -18.40 -3.43 20.78
C ARG A 95 -17.03 -2.79 20.74
N TRP A 96 -16.45 -2.65 19.55
CA TRP A 96 -15.15 -2.00 19.40
C TRP A 96 -15.20 -0.53 19.80
N LEU A 97 -16.21 0.24 19.36
CA LEU A 97 -16.34 1.65 19.73
C LEU A 97 -16.58 1.83 21.24
N VAL A 98 -17.32 0.94 21.89
CA VAL A 98 -17.44 0.90 23.36
C VAL A 98 -16.07 0.73 24.01
N GLN A 99 -15.25 -0.21 23.53
CA GLN A 99 -13.89 -0.42 24.03
C GLN A 99 -12.97 0.80 23.81
N GLN A 100 -13.23 1.59 22.77
CA GLN A 100 -12.51 2.83 22.50
C GLN A 100 -13.09 4.05 23.24
N GLY A 101 -14.11 3.89 24.10
CA GLY A 101 -14.75 5.01 24.80
C GLY A 101 -15.57 5.93 23.87
N ARG A 102 -16.03 5.40 22.74
CA ARG A 102 -16.68 6.12 21.64
C ARG A 102 -18.05 5.55 21.28
N GLU A 103 -18.75 4.97 22.26
CA GLU A 103 -20.08 4.38 22.06
C GLU A 103 -21.07 5.37 21.41
N ALA A 104 -21.04 6.64 21.84
CA ALA A 104 -21.89 7.70 21.31
C ALA A 104 -21.65 8.02 19.82
N ASP A 105 -20.51 7.64 19.25
CA ASP A 105 -20.19 7.81 17.82
C ASP A 105 -20.73 6.67 16.96
N TRP A 106 -21.24 5.58 17.57
CA TRP A 106 -21.68 4.42 16.81
C TRP A 106 -23.00 4.69 16.07
N VAL A 107 -23.02 4.32 14.79
CA VAL A 107 -24.21 4.32 13.96
C VAL A 107 -24.28 2.99 13.23
N ALA A 108 -25.43 2.33 13.27
CA ALA A 108 -25.68 1.14 12.48
C ALA A 108 -25.73 1.50 10.99
N LEU A 109 -24.91 0.84 10.18
CA LEU A 109 -24.82 1.07 8.73
C LEU A 109 -24.75 -0.28 8.03
N ALA A 110 -25.67 -0.50 7.11
CA ALA A 110 -25.72 -1.70 6.27
C ALA A 110 -26.20 -1.30 4.87
N ALA A 111 -26.04 -2.22 3.91
CA ALA A 111 -26.64 -2.07 2.60
C ALA A 111 -28.18 -2.01 2.71
N ASP A 112 -28.79 -1.26 1.79
CA ASP A 112 -30.24 -1.22 1.69
C ASP A 112 -30.81 -2.62 1.40
N PRO A 113 -31.98 -2.97 1.94
CA PRO A 113 -32.64 -4.23 1.60
C PRO A 113 -32.83 -4.38 0.09
N GLY A 114 -32.28 -5.45 -0.49
CA GLY A 114 -32.34 -5.69 -1.94
C GLY A 114 -31.36 -4.88 -2.77
N ALA A 115 -30.34 -4.26 -2.16
CA ALA A 115 -29.25 -3.62 -2.89
C ALA A 115 -28.62 -4.58 -3.91
N ALA A 116 -28.45 -4.09 -5.14
CA ALA A 116 -27.84 -4.84 -6.23
C ALA A 116 -26.31 -4.71 -6.19
N TYR A 117 -25.63 -5.79 -6.58
CA TYR A 117 -24.18 -5.83 -6.73
C TYR A 117 -23.84 -6.12 -8.20
N ASP A 118 -22.80 -5.47 -8.72
CA ASP A 118 -22.33 -5.69 -10.10
C ASP A 118 -21.72 -7.09 -10.27
N GLU A 119 -21.11 -7.60 -9.21
CA GLU A 119 -20.49 -8.92 -9.13
C GLU A 119 -20.79 -9.54 -7.76
N ALA A 120 -20.88 -10.87 -7.71
CA ALA A 120 -21.08 -11.61 -6.48
C ALA A 120 -20.00 -12.67 -6.30
N GLU A 121 -19.51 -12.82 -5.08
CA GLU A 121 -18.62 -13.90 -4.67
C GLU A 121 -19.06 -14.51 -3.36
N VAL A 122 -18.76 -15.79 -3.19
CA VAL A 122 -19.02 -16.53 -1.97
C VAL A 122 -17.71 -17.10 -1.43
N ILE A 123 -17.48 -16.90 -0.14
CA ILE A 123 -16.37 -17.49 0.61
C ILE A 123 -16.96 -18.34 1.75
N ASP A 124 -16.80 -19.65 1.63
CA ASP A 124 -17.14 -20.60 2.68
C ASP A 124 -15.99 -20.63 3.71
N LEU A 125 -16.18 -19.95 4.84
CA LEU A 125 -15.14 -19.78 5.86
C LEU A 125 -14.67 -21.12 6.48
N PRO A 126 -15.56 -22.09 6.76
CA PRO A 126 -15.17 -23.44 7.20
C PRO A 126 -14.28 -24.21 6.22
N ALA A 127 -14.42 -23.97 4.91
CA ALA A 127 -13.68 -24.67 3.87
C ALA A 127 -12.31 -24.04 3.57
N LEU A 128 -12.04 -22.83 4.10
CA LEU A 128 -10.73 -22.21 4.00
C LEU A 128 -9.68 -23.01 4.77
N GLU A 129 -8.47 -23.03 4.23
CA GLU A 129 -7.27 -23.54 4.89
C GLU A 129 -6.20 -22.44 4.99
N PRO A 130 -5.12 -22.61 5.78
CA PRO A 130 -4.04 -21.64 5.84
C PRO A 130 -3.42 -21.40 4.46
N LEU A 131 -3.32 -20.12 4.07
CA LEU A 131 -2.78 -19.69 2.78
C LEU A 131 -1.50 -18.87 2.95
N ILE A 132 -0.71 -18.82 1.89
CA ILE A 132 0.52 -18.04 1.81
C ILE A 132 0.71 -17.47 0.40
N ALA A 133 1.05 -16.18 0.30
CA ALA A 133 1.48 -15.59 -0.95
C ALA A 133 2.98 -15.80 -1.15
N THR A 134 3.37 -16.43 -2.24
CA THR A 134 4.77 -16.65 -2.61
C THR A 134 5.37 -15.41 -3.29
N PRO A 135 6.70 -15.27 -3.35
CA PRO A 135 7.34 -14.22 -4.12
C PRO A 135 6.98 -14.28 -5.61
N SER A 136 7.03 -13.18 -6.36
CA SER A 136 7.21 -11.78 -5.92
C SER A 136 5.93 -10.98 -6.20
N SER A 137 4.78 -11.53 -5.77
CA SER A 137 3.47 -10.90 -5.95
C SER A 137 2.50 -11.35 -4.85
N PRO A 138 1.73 -10.42 -4.27
CA PRO A 138 0.73 -10.77 -3.26
C PRO A 138 -0.42 -11.61 -3.84
N GLY A 139 -0.56 -11.65 -5.17
CA GLY A 139 -1.52 -12.51 -5.87
C GLY A 139 -1.05 -13.96 -6.08
N ASN A 140 0.22 -14.29 -5.83
CA ASN A 140 0.76 -15.65 -6.01
C ASN A 140 0.42 -16.52 -4.80
N VAL A 141 -0.86 -16.79 -4.57
CA VAL A 141 -1.33 -17.44 -3.34
C VAL A 141 -1.48 -18.95 -3.54
N VAL A 142 -0.92 -19.72 -2.60
CA VAL A 142 -1.04 -21.18 -2.52
C VAL A 142 -1.38 -21.61 -1.09
N PRO A 143 -1.96 -22.81 -0.89
CA PRO A 143 -2.02 -23.46 0.42
C PRO A 143 -0.63 -23.55 1.07
N VAL A 144 -0.54 -23.34 2.38
CA VAL A 144 0.74 -23.39 3.11
C VAL A 144 1.44 -24.74 2.93
N ARG A 145 0.68 -25.84 2.92
CA ARG A 145 1.20 -27.19 2.71
C ARG A 145 1.98 -27.39 1.41
N ASP A 146 1.67 -26.61 0.36
CA ASP A 146 2.30 -26.76 -0.96
C ASP A 146 3.74 -26.24 -0.98
N VAL A 147 4.09 -25.39 -0.01
CA VAL A 147 5.43 -24.79 0.16
C VAL A 147 6.05 -25.11 1.52
N ALA A 148 5.45 -26.05 2.26
CA ALA A 148 5.95 -26.47 3.56
C ALA A 148 7.33 -27.14 3.45
N GLY A 149 8.18 -26.94 4.45
CA GLY A 149 9.53 -27.48 4.50
C GLY A 149 10.61 -26.58 3.87
N LEU A 150 10.25 -25.50 3.19
CA LEU A 150 11.20 -24.51 2.69
C LEU A 150 11.94 -23.83 3.85
N PRO A 151 13.30 -23.85 3.89
CA PRO A 151 14.07 -23.18 4.95
C PRO A 151 13.82 -21.68 5.02
N VAL A 152 13.64 -21.16 6.23
CA VAL A 152 13.36 -19.74 6.49
C VAL A 152 14.51 -19.12 7.29
N GLY A 153 15.01 -17.97 6.83
CA GLY A 153 16.04 -17.21 7.55
C GLY A 153 15.49 -16.03 8.35
N GLN A 154 14.24 -15.62 8.10
CA GLN A 154 13.63 -14.49 8.78
C GLN A 154 12.10 -14.64 8.90
N VAL A 155 11.56 -14.30 10.06
CA VAL A 155 10.12 -14.17 10.30
C VAL A 155 9.83 -12.78 10.86
N CYS A 156 8.92 -12.04 10.22
CA CYS A 156 8.51 -10.70 10.67
C CYS A 156 7.00 -10.65 10.90
N VAL A 157 6.60 -10.48 12.16
CA VAL A 157 5.19 -10.39 12.59
C VAL A 157 4.82 -8.94 12.88
N GLY A 158 3.60 -8.54 12.54
CA GLY A 158 3.06 -7.23 12.89
C GLY A 158 2.88 -6.25 11.72
N SER A 159 3.32 -5.01 11.94
CA SER A 159 3.21 -3.87 11.01
C SER A 159 1.76 -3.41 10.77
N SER A 160 1.37 -3.04 9.55
CA SER A 160 0.08 -2.39 9.30
C SER A 160 -1.12 -3.32 9.14
N VAL A 161 -0.92 -4.65 9.12
CA VAL A 161 -1.97 -5.61 8.69
C VAL A 161 -2.42 -6.55 9.82
N ASN A 162 -1.46 -7.13 10.52
CA ASN A 162 -1.67 -8.18 11.52
C ASN A 162 -0.85 -7.86 12.78
N SER A 163 -1.22 -6.76 13.44
CA SER A 163 -0.51 -6.20 14.59
C SER A 163 -1.44 -5.77 15.72
N GLY A 164 -2.68 -6.26 15.69
CA GLY A 164 -3.62 -6.12 16.79
C GLY A 164 -3.24 -7.04 17.95
N TYR A 165 -3.96 -6.91 19.07
CA TYR A 165 -3.69 -7.69 20.26
C TYR A 165 -3.75 -9.20 19.99
N GLU A 166 -4.83 -9.69 19.38
CA GLU A 166 -5.03 -11.12 19.10
C GLU A 166 -3.97 -11.69 18.15
N ASP A 167 -3.55 -10.92 17.13
CA ASP A 167 -2.48 -11.34 16.21
C ASP A 167 -1.19 -11.64 16.98
N LEU A 168 -0.77 -10.72 17.85
CA LEU A 168 0.47 -10.83 18.62
C LEU A 168 0.36 -11.83 19.77
N ALA A 169 -0.80 -11.88 20.42
CA ALA A 169 -1.12 -12.82 21.49
C ALA A 169 -1.10 -14.27 20.99
N LEU A 170 -1.60 -14.53 19.77
CA LEU A 170 -1.54 -15.85 19.16
C LEU A 170 -0.09 -16.29 18.94
N VAL A 171 0.76 -15.41 18.41
CA VAL A 171 2.19 -15.71 18.22
C VAL A 171 2.87 -15.95 19.57
N GLY A 172 2.65 -15.06 20.55
CA GLY A 172 3.20 -15.21 21.90
C GLY A 172 2.77 -16.52 22.56
N ALA A 173 1.48 -16.83 22.57
CA ALA A 173 0.93 -18.06 23.17
C ALA A 173 1.45 -19.33 22.47
N THR A 174 1.62 -19.30 21.15
CA THR A 174 2.17 -20.43 20.38
C THR A 174 3.64 -20.70 20.73
N LEU A 175 4.40 -19.62 20.96
CA LEU A 175 5.82 -19.64 21.28
C LEU A 175 6.13 -19.74 22.78
N ARG A 176 5.12 -19.65 23.66
CA ARG A 176 5.30 -19.69 25.11
C ARG A 176 6.11 -20.92 25.55
N ASP A 177 7.09 -20.69 26.43
CA ASP A 177 8.03 -21.69 26.96
C ASP A 177 8.85 -22.44 25.89
N LYS A 178 8.89 -21.90 24.67
CA LYS A 178 9.69 -22.41 23.54
C LYS A 178 10.60 -21.30 23.05
N VAL A 179 11.54 -21.65 22.18
CA VAL A 179 12.42 -20.69 21.52
C VAL A 179 12.24 -20.84 20.01
N ALA A 180 12.16 -19.72 19.29
CA ALA A 180 12.17 -19.74 17.83
C ALA A 180 13.45 -20.43 17.31
N ASP A 181 13.38 -21.01 16.11
CA ASP A 181 14.52 -21.71 15.54
C ASP A 181 15.74 -20.79 15.47
N ARG A 182 16.88 -21.27 15.99
CA ARG A 182 18.11 -20.45 16.14
C ARG A 182 18.71 -20.01 14.81
N ARG A 183 18.30 -20.61 13.69
CA ARG A 183 18.77 -20.30 12.34
C ARG A 183 18.04 -19.10 11.73
N LEU A 184 16.94 -18.64 12.33
CA LEU A 184 16.18 -17.50 11.82
C LEU A 184 16.16 -16.31 12.78
N ILE A 185 15.87 -15.14 12.21
CA ILE A 185 15.61 -13.92 12.97
C ILE A 185 14.10 -13.76 13.08
N LEU A 186 13.57 -13.74 14.30
CA LEU A 186 12.18 -13.39 14.60
C LEU A 186 12.10 -11.92 15.01
N THR A 187 11.28 -11.13 14.32
CA THR A 187 10.93 -9.76 14.72
C THR A 187 9.44 -9.59 14.87
N VAL A 188 9.03 -8.73 15.82
CA VAL A 188 7.62 -8.46 16.13
C VAL A 188 7.39 -6.97 16.28
N THR A 189 6.39 -6.45 15.56
CA THR A 189 6.07 -5.02 15.51
C THR A 189 4.62 -4.76 15.93
N PRO A 190 4.37 -4.20 17.14
CA PRO A 190 3.03 -3.80 17.55
C PRO A 190 2.47 -2.67 16.68
N GLY A 191 1.16 -2.67 16.44
CA GLY A 191 0.53 -1.70 15.53
C GLY A 191 0.42 -0.28 16.07
N SER A 192 0.44 -0.14 17.39
CA SER A 192 0.36 1.14 18.10
C SER A 192 0.95 1.03 19.51
N ARG A 193 1.14 2.16 20.17
CA ARG A 193 1.52 2.20 21.60
C ARG A 193 0.47 1.55 22.48
N GLN A 194 -0.81 1.73 22.17
CA GLN A 194 -1.92 1.09 22.90
C GLN A 194 -1.83 -0.44 22.81
N ILE A 195 -1.56 -0.99 21.63
CA ILE A 195 -1.36 -2.44 21.49
C ILE A 195 -0.07 -2.89 22.21
N GLN A 196 1.00 -2.11 22.12
CA GLN A 196 2.24 -2.39 22.85
C GLN A 196 2.01 -2.47 24.37
N GLU A 197 1.22 -1.55 24.93
CA GLU A 197 0.82 -1.59 26.34
C GLU A 197 -0.04 -2.82 26.66
N ALA A 198 -1.00 -3.17 25.79
CA ALA A 198 -1.86 -4.33 25.98
C ALA A 198 -1.05 -5.65 26.03
N ILE A 199 -0.08 -5.84 25.13
CA ILE A 199 0.79 -7.02 25.15
C ILE A 199 1.75 -7.04 26.35
N LEU A 200 2.15 -5.88 26.87
CA LEU A 200 2.94 -5.78 28.11
C LEU A 200 2.11 -6.21 29.32
N ARG A 201 0.89 -5.66 29.48
CA ARG A 201 0.01 -5.93 30.63
C ARG A 201 -0.49 -7.37 30.69
N SER A 202 -0.66 -8.01 29.54
CA SER A 202 -1.14 -9.41 29.47
C SER A 202 -0.02 -10.45 29.56
N GLY A 203 1.25 -10.05 29.54
CA GLY A 203 2.39 -10.97 29.51
C GLY A 203 2.78 -11.48 28.12
N THR A 204 1.99 -11.20 27.07
CA THR A 204 2.34 -11.55 25.68
C THR A 204 3.72 -11.02 25.26
N TYR A 205 4.10 -9.82 25.70
CA TYR A 205 5.43 -9.27 25.41
C TYR A 205 6.54 -10.16 25.99
N LEU A 206 6.35 -10.69 27.19
CA LEU A 206 7.30 -11.60 27.83
C LEU A 206 7.34 -12.95 27.12
N ASP A 207 6.20 -13.50 26.71
CA ASP A 207 6.14 -14.72 25.89
C ASP A 207 6.97 -14.57 24.60
N LEU A 208 6.83 -13.43 23.91
CA LEU A 208 7.55 -13.15 22.66
C LEU A 208 9.05 -12.98 22.89
N VAL A 209 9.47 -12.19 23.88
CA VAL A 209 10.89 -11.99 24.20
C VAL A 209 11.53 -13.29 24.71
N GLY A 210 10.81 -14.06 25.53
CA GLY A 210 11.25 -15.37 26.01
C GLY A 210 11.49 -16.36 24.88
N ALA A 211 10.73 -16.24 23.78
CA ALA A 211 10.92 -17.01 22.57
C ALA A 211 12.09 -16.54 21.68
N GLY A 212 12.78 -15.46 22.07
CA GLY A 212 13.89 -14.87 21.30
C GLY A 212 13.45 -13.85 20.25
N ALA A 213 12.21 -13.37 20.28
CA ALA A 213 11.75 -12.33 19.36
C ALA A 213 12.44 -10.99 19.64
N ARG A 214 12.84 -10.30 18.56
CA ARG A 214 13.27 -8.90 18.61
C ARG A 214 12.05 -8.00 18.48
N MET A 215 11.70 -7.34 19.57
CA MET A 215 10.61 -6.38 19.59
C MET A 215 11.03 -5.08 18.90
N LEU A 216 10.24 -4.64 17.93
CA LEU A 216 10.43 -3.37 17.22
C LEU A 216 9.45 -2.32 17.75
N GLU A 217 9.77 -1.05 17.53
CA GLU A 217 8.88 0.06 17.86
C GLU A 217 7.58 0.00 17.01
N PRO A 218 6.47 0.63 17.45
CA PRO A 218 5.26 0.78 16.64
C PRO A 218 5.47 1.66 15.40
N VAL A 219 6.17 1.13 14.40
CA VAL A 219 6.55 1.80 13.14
C VAL A 219 6.36 0.87 11.95
N ARG A 220 6.32 1.40 10.72
CA ARG A 220 6.24 0.55 9.51
C ARG A 220 7.43 -0.39 9.37
N GLY A 221 8.64 0.13 9.63
CA GLY A 221 9.89 -0.61 9.67
C GLY A 221 10.08 -1.58 8.48
N PRO A 222 10.22 -2.90 8.71
CA PRO A 222 10.51 -3.87 7.67
C PRO A 222 9.48 -3.95 6.53
N CYS A 223 8.24 -3.50 6.75
CA CYS A 223 7.17 -3.49 5.73
C CYS A 223 7.48 -2.59 4.52
N ILE A 224 8.36 -1.59 4.70
CA ILE A 224 8.84 -0.68 3.65
C ILE A 224 10.35 -0.76 3.45
N GLY A 225 10.98 -1.86 3.91
CA GLY A 225 12.43 -2.07 3.79
C GLY A 225 13.29 -1.23 4.73
N ILE A 226 12.72 -0.55 5.73
CA ILE A 226 13.50 0.16 6.75
C ILE A 226 13.89 -0.83 7.85
N GLY A 227 15.12 -1.36 7.73
CA GLY A 227 15.67 -2.37 8.63
C GLY A 227 15.09 -3.77 8.37
N GLN A 228 15.80 -4.79 8.88
CA GLN A 228 15.46 -6.21 8.67
C GLN A 228 15.26 -6.57 7.18
N ALA A 229 16.04 -5.98 6.28
CA ALA A 229 16.11 -6.45 4.89
C ALA A 229 16.59 -7.91 4.87
N PRO A 230 15.94 -8.81 4.11
CA PRO A 230 16.39 -10.19 4.02
C PRO A 230 17.70 -10.25 3.22
N GLY A 231 18.54 -11.24 3.52
CA GLY A 231 19.68 -11.54 2.65
C GLY A 231 19.20 -12.00 1.27
N SER A 232 20.02 -11.77 0.23
CA SER A 232 19.74 -12.25 -1.12
C SER A 232 19.48 -13.75 -1.15
N GLY A 233 18.40 -14.15 -1.84
CA GLY A 233 17.91 -15.53 -1.87
C GLY A 233 17.39 -16.11 -0.55
N ILE A 234 17.42 -15.37 0.56
CA ILE A 234 16.97 -15.86 1.87
C ILE A 234 15.47 -15.65 2.02
N VAL A 235 14.75 -16.75 2.27
CA VAL A 235 13.30 -16.73 2.52
C VAL A 235 12.98 -15.94 3.79
N SER A 236 12.06 -14.99 3.64
CA SER A 236 11.50 -14.18 4.71
C SER A 236 9.99 -14.33 4.77
N VAL A 237 9.46 -14.85 5.87
CA VAL A 237 8.02 -15.01 6.07
C VAL A 237 7.48 -13.83 6.87
N ARG A 238 6.47 -13.15 6.34
CA ARG A 238 5.99 -11.88 6.90
C ARG A 238 4.47 -11.84 7.01
N THR A 239 3.95 -11.26 8.08
CA THR A 239 2.49 -11.04 8.23
C THR A 239 2.03 -9.71 7.61
N PHE A 240 2.74 -9.24 6.58
CA PHE A 240 2.51 -7.93 5.93
C PHE A 240 1.64 -8.09 4.67
N ASN A 241 1.46 -7.03 3.88
CA ASN A 241 0.58 -7.01 2.70
C ASN A 241 1.31 -7.04 1.35
N ARG A 242 2.60 -6.71 1.27
CA ARG A 242 3.32 -6.57 -0.02
C ARG A 242 4.64 -7.33 -0.04
N ASN A 243 4.87 -8.04 -1.12
CA ASN A 243 6.12 -8.75 -1.47
C ASN A 243 6.51 -8.56 -2.94
N PHE A 244 6.22 -7.39 -3.51
CA PHE A 244 6.77 -6.99 -4.81
C PHE A 244 8.29 -6.90 -4.74
N PRO A 245 9.03 -7.15 -5.85
CA PRO A 245 10.49 -7.09 -5.85
C PRO A 245 11.04 -5.77 -5.29
N GLY A 246 12.10 -5.83 -4.50
CA GLY A 246 12.76 -4.65 -3.91
C GLY A 246 12.01 -4.04 -2.73
N ARG A 247 10.77 -4.46 -2.44
CA ARG A 247 9.92 -3.84 -1.41
C ARG A 247 10.54 -3.93 -0.02
N SER A 248 11.26 -5.01 0.27
CA SER A 248 11.87 -5.23 1.58
C SER A 248 13.28 -4.66 1.72
N GLY A 249 13.77 -3.91 0.72
CA GLY A 249 15.11 -3.31 0.70
C GLY A 249 16.18 -4.16 0.00
N THR A 250 15.80 -5.30 -0.58
CA THR A 250 16.68 -6.19 -1.36
C THR A 250 16.00 -6.52 -2.70
N ASP A 251 16.70 -6.37 -3.82
CA ASP A 251 16.11 -6.50 -5.17
C ASP A 251 15.60 -7.92 -5.47
N ASP A 252 16.29 -8.95 -4.99
CA ASP A 252 15.97 -10.36 -5.18
C ASP A 252 15.23 -11.00 -3.99
N ASP A 253 14.46 -10.19 -3.25
CA ASP A 253 13.83 -10.61 -2.00
C ASP A 253 12.88 -11.81 -2.14
N GLN A 254 13.06 -12.81 -1.26
CA GLN A 254 12.23 -14.01 -1.19
C GLN A 254 11.18 -13.87 -0.08
N VAL A 255 10.30 -12.87 -0.21
CA VAL A 255 9.28 -12.56 0.81
C VAL A 255 7.98 -13.32 0.57
N TYR A 256 7.57 -14.10 1.57
CA TYR A 256 6.28 -14.80 1.62
C TYR A 256 5.33 -14.10 2.59
N LEU A 257 4.06 -13.98 2.24
CA LEU A 257 3.06 -13.30 3.07
C LEU A 257 2.06 -14.31 3.64
N CYS A 258 1.89 -14.35 4.95
CA CYS A 258 0.99 -15.29 5.61
C CYS A 258 0.26 -14.69 6.81
N SER A 259 -0.57 -15.50 7.46
CA SER A 259 -1.20 -15.19 8.74
C SER A 259 -0.21 -15.28 9.93
N PRO A 260 -0.49 -14.60 11.06
CA PRO A 260 0.25 -14.80 12.31
C PRO A 260 0.37 -16.26 12.76
N ALA A 261 -0.66 -17.08 12.57
CA ALA A 261 -0.66 -18.52 12.85
C ALA A 261 0.47 -19.23 12.08
N THR A 262 0.49 -19.07 10.75
CA THR A 262 1.54 -19.65 9.89
C THR A 262 2.92 -19.09 10.23
N ALA A 263 3.03 -17.80 10.56
CA ALA A 263 4.29 -17.20 10.96
C ALA A 263 4.81 -17.79 12.28
N ALA A 264 3.95 -18.03 13.27
CA ALA A 264 4.33 -18.65 14.54
C ALA A 264 4.80 -20.10 14.35
N ALA A 265 4.08 -20.88 13.55
CA ALA A 265 4.49 -22.25 13.21
C ALA A 265 5.84 -22.28 12.50
N THR A 266 6.02 -21.37 11.54
CA THR A 266 7.28 -21.21 10.81
C THR A 266 8.43 -20.82 11.75
N ALA A 267 8.20 -19.87 12.66
CA ALA A 267 9.20 -19.43 13.63
C ALA A 267 9.67 -20.57 14.54
N LEU A 268 8.78 -21.49 14.93
CA LEU A 268 9.14 -22.67 15.73
C LEU A 268 9.94 -23.72 14.93
N ARG A 269 9.60 -23.91 13.65
CA ARG A 269 10.13 -25.03 12.86
C ARG A 269 11.39 -24.68 12.04
N GLY A 270 11.66 -23.40 11.83
CA GLY A 270 12.77 -22.95 10.97
C GLY A 270 12.55 -23.17 9.47
N VAL A 271 11.37 -23.63 9.11
CA VAL A 271 10.90 -23.88 7.74
C VAL A 271 9.45 -23.39 7.64
N ILE A 272 8.97 -23.08 6.44
CA ILE A 272 7.55 -22.80 6.23
C ILE A 272 6.75 -24.01 6.73
N ALA A 273 5.78 -23.78 7.61
CA ALA A 273 5.04 -24.83 8.30
C ALA A 273 3.55 -24.51 8.37
N ASP A 274 2.72 -25.53 8.16
CA ASP A 274 1.28 -25.43 8.35
C ASP A 274 0.97 -25.35 9.86
N PRO A 275 0.26 -24.32 10.34
CA PRO A 275 -0.03 -24.17 11.76
C PRO A 275 -0.89 -25.30 12.33
N ARG A 276 -1.66 -26.02 11.50
CA ARG A 276 -2.47 -27.17 11.93
C ARG A 276 -1.61 -28.33 12.44
N ASP A 277 -0.36 -28.44 12.00
CA ASP A 277 0.59 -29.47 12.46
C ASP A 277 1.08 -29.24 13.90
N LEU A 278 0.73 -28.11 14.52
CA LEU A 278 1.00 -27.84 15.93
C LEU A 278 -0.04 -28.45 16.88
N GLY A 279 -1.15 -28.99 16.35
CA GLY A 279 -2.25 -29.53 17.14
C GLY A 279 -3.31 -28.46 17.44
N ALA A 280 -3.82 -28.42 18.68
CA ALA A 280 -4.84 -27.45 19.08
C ALA A 280 -4.25 -26.04 19.24
N GLU A 281 -5.06 -25.02 18.94
CA GLU A 281 -4.68 -23.62 19.20
C GLU A 281 -4.42 -23.41 20.70
N PRO A 282 -3.35 -22.68 21.07
CA PRO A 282 -3.08 -22.37 22.45
C PRO A 282 -4.12 -21.36 22.97
N PRO A 283 -4.50 -21.42 24.26
CA PRO A 283 -5.33 -20.39 24.86
C PRO A 283 -4.57 -19.06 24.87
N LEU A 284 -5.24 -18.01 24.37
CA LEU A 284 -4.70 -16.66 24.42
C LEU A 284 -4.74 -16.12 25.85
N PRO A 285 -3.76 -15.29 26.25
CA PRO A 285 -3.85 -14.53 27.50
C PRO A 285 -5.14 -13.70 27.54
N PRO A 286 -5.71 -13.45 28.73
CA PRO A 286 -6.84 -12.55 28.87
C PRO A 286 -6.52 -11.17 28.29
N VAL A 287 -7.43 -10.66 27.44
CA VAL A 287 -7.33 -9.31 26.92
C VAL A 287 -7.38 -8.35 28.13
N PRO A 288 -6.37 -7.48 28.31
CA PRO A 288 -6.40 -6.52 29.41
C PRO A 288 -7.57 -5.55 29.22
N PRO A 289 -8.07 -4.91 30.29
CA PRO A 289 -9.08 -3.87 30.17
C PRO A 289 -8.67 -2.84 29.11
N PRO A 290 -9.57 -2.45 28.19
CA PRO A 290 -9.26 -1.45 27.18
C PRO A 290 -8.74 -0.17 27.86
N ASN A 291 -7.62 0.35 27.36
CA ASN A 291 -7.15 1.67 27.72
C ASN A 291 -7.43 2.61 26.55
N PRO A 292 -8.61 3.27 26.50
CA PRO A 292 -8.94 4.20 25.42
C PRO A 292 -8.22 5.54 25.54
N GLU A 293 -7.45 5.79 26.62
CA GLU A 293 -6.71 7.04 26.78
C GLU A 293 -5.74 7.22 25.61
N ALA A 294 -5.99 8.26 24.81
CA ALA A 294 -5.10 8.66 23.75
C ALA A 294 -3.84 9.26 24.38
N ASP A 295 -2.68 8.60 24.19
CA ASP A 295 -1.39 9.16 24.57
C ASP A 295 -0.96 10.23 23.56
N ASP A 296 -1.59 11.40 23.69
CA ASP A 296 -1.40 12.55 22.81
C ASP A 296 -0.21 13.42 23.26
N ARG A 297 0.59 12.97 24.22
CA ARG A 297 1.74 13.75 24.75
C ARG A 297 2.78 14.08 23.67
N HIS A 298 2.81 13.30 22.60
CA HIS A 298 3.70 13.51 21.44
C HIS A 298 3.00 14.25 20.29
N PHE A 299 1.71 14.60 20.43
CA PHE A 299 1.01 15.39 19.44
C PHE A 299 1.34 16.87 19.61
N VAL A 300 1.81 17.48 18.53
CA VAL A 300 1.88 18.93 18.43
C VAL A 300 0.57 19.40 17.83
N PHE A 301 -0.35 19.81 18.69
CA PHE A 301 -1.62 20.37 18.25
C PHE A 301 -1.40 21.71 17.55
N PRO A 302 -2.15 22.01 16.48
CA PRO A 302 -2.14 23.34 15.89
C PRO A 302 -2.53 24.37 16.98
N PRO A 303 -1.87 25.53 17.02
CA PRO A 303 -2.28 26.58 17.94
C PRO A 303 -3.73 27.00 17.64
N PRO A 304 -4.47 27.53 18.63
CA PRO A 304 -5.73 28.21 18.39
C PRO A 304 -5.58 29.22 17.25
N ILE A 305 -6.63 29.40 16.44
CA ILE A 305 -6.54 30.22 15.22
C ILE A 305 -6.12 31.66 15.52
N GLU A 306 -6.45 32.16 16.71
CA GLU A 306 -6.10 33.49 17.21
C GLU A 306 -4.60 33.61 17.54
N ARG A 307 -3.92 32.49 17.77
CA ARG A 307 -2.49 32.38 18.05
C ARG A 307 -1.72 31.71 16.91
N ALA A 308 -2.38 31.43 15.79
CA ALA A 308 -1.73 30.96 14.58
C ALA A 308 -0.88 32.12 14.03
N GLY A 309 0.43 32.08 14.28
CA GLY A 309 1.38 32.99 13.64
C GLY A 309 1.44 32.75 12.13
N ASP A 310 2.07 33.66 11.38
CA ASP A 310 2.33 33.46 9.95
C ASP A 310 3.05 32.10 9.75
N PRO A 311 2.44 31.14 9.02
CA PRO A 311 2.99 29.78 8.85
C PRO A 311 4.38 29.77 8.19
N ARG A 312 4.82 30.90 7.59
CA ARG A 312 6.16 31.07 7.02
C ARG A 312 7.28 31.22 8.05
N ARG A 313 6.97 31.51 9.32
CA ARG A 313 8.00 31.81 10.36
C ARG A 313 8.57 30.59 11.10
N ARG A 314 8.13 29.36 10.80
CA ARG A 314 8.48 28.15 11.59
C ARG A 314 9.19 27.03 10.82
N ARG A 315 9.68 27.25 9.60
CA ARG A 315 10.60 26.28 8.98
C ARG A 315 12.04 26.71 9.26
N PRO A 316 12.87 25.86 9.91
CA PRO A 316 14.30 25.93 9.67
C PRO A 316 14.51 25.82 8.16
N ASP A 317 15.40 26.62 7.60
CA ASP A 317 15.78 26.46 6.20
C ASP A 317 16.15 24.99 5.97
N PRO A 318 15.58 24.32 4.96
CA PRO A 318 15.99 22.97 4.64
C PRO A 318 17.51 22.98 4.39
N PRO A 319 18.24 21.89 4.70
CA PRO A 319 19.62 21.76 4.27
C PRO A 319 19.72 22.13 2.79
N ALA A 320 20.75 22.88 2.40
CA ALA A 320 20.87 23.64 1.15
C ALA A 320 20.67 22.87 -0.19
N ALA A 321 20.30 21.59 -0.16
CA ALA A 321 20.04 20.72 -1.30
C ALA A 321 18.54 20.50 -1.61
N GLN A 322 17.59 21.11 -0.89
CA GLN A 322 16.16 21.05 -1.28
C GLN A 322 15.67 22.45 -1.70
N ARG A 323 15.36 22.59 -3.00
CA ARG A 323 14.73 23.81 -3.53
C ARG A 323 13.46 24.13 -2.71
N PRO A 324 13.22 25.40 -2.34
CA PRO A 324 12.03 25.79 -1.62
C PRO A 324 10.78 25.57 -2.48
N TRP A 325 9.72 25.06 -1.88
CA TRP A 325 8.40 24.84 -2.51
C TRP A 325 7.72 26.12 -3.03
N SER A 326 8.35 27.28 -2.90
CA SER A 326 7.85 28.59 -3.32
C SER A 326 7.84 28.81 -4.85
N GLU A 327 8.27 27.83 -5.64
CA GLU A 327 8.35 27.92 -7.11
C GLU A 327 7.32 27.03 -7.84
N LEU A 328 6.23 26.60 -7.19
CA LEU A 328 5.09 26.07 -7.93
C LEU A 328 4.31 27.23 -8.57
N VAL A 329 4.63 27.53 -9.82
CA VAL A 329 3.91 28.49 -10.66
C VAL A 329 2.47 27.98 -10.85
N PRO A 330 1.42 28.78 -10.59
CA PRO A 330 0.05 28.36 -10.85
C PRO A 330 -0.11 28.01 -12.33
N PHE A 331 -0.61 26.81 -12.64
CA PHE A 331 -1.06 26.51 -14.00
C PHE A 331 -2.17 27.51 -14.36
N GLY A 332 -1.88 28.41 -15.31
CA GLY A 332 -2.84 29.41 -15.79
C GLY A 332 -4.08 28.74 -16.40
N ASN A 333 -5.24 29.37 -16.22
CA ASN A 333 -6.54 28.92 -16.71
C ASN A 333 -6.50 28.53 -18.20
N LEU A 334 -6.41 27.23 -18.49
CA LEU A 334 -6.58 26.67 -19.83
C LEU A 334 -8.06 26.66 -20.20
N SER A 335 -8.45 27.47 -21.18
CA SER A 335 -9.81 27.42 -21.74
C SER A 335 -9.97 26.18 -22.62
N ARG A 336 -10.58 25.13 -22.05
CA ARG A 336 -11.49 24.11 -22.61
C ARG A 336 -11.37 23.57 -24.05
N ARG A 337 -10.34 23.85 -24.85
CA ARG A 337 -10.18 23.27 -26.21
C ARG A 337 -8.96 22.37 -26.39
N ASP A 338 -8.16 22.14 -25.36
CA ASP A 338 -6.86 21.47 -25.47
C ASP A 338 -6.67 20.25 -24.54
N VAL A 339 -7.47 19.19 -24.70
CA VAL A 339 -6.93 17.82 -24.56
C VAL A 339 -7.71 16.87 -25.49
N PRO A 340 -7.19 16.53 -26.68
CA PRO A 340 -7.62 15.32 -27.38
C PRO A 340 -6.64 14.17 -27.13
N ASP A 341 -7.18 13.14 -26.49
CA ASP A 341 -7.16 11.73 -26.92
C ASP A 341 -5.82 11.07 -27.36
N LYS A 342 -5.38 10.15 -26.47
CA LYS A 342 -4.82 8.79 -26.71
C LYS A 342 -3.34 8.57 -26.38
N LEU A 343 -3.12 8.04 -25.17
CA LEU A 343 -2.24 6.89 -24.93
C LEU A 343 -3.08 5.60 -25.04
N CYS A 344 -3.12 5.01 -26.23
CA CYS A 344 -3.53 3.62 -26.43
C CYS A 344 -2.49 2.95 -27.33
N GLY A 345 -1.86 1.91 -26.81
CA GLY A 345 -0.88 1.10 -27.50
C GLY A 345 -1.46 0.42 -28.75
N THR A 346 -0.65 0.40 -29.80
CA THR A 346 -0.81 -0.44 -31.01
C THR A 346 -2.16 -0.38 -31.71
N ARG A 347 -2.47 0.74 -32.39
CA ARG A 347 -3.34 0.80 -33.59
C ARG A 347 -3.38 2.25 -34.11
N ARG A 348 -2.74 2.47 -35.29
CA ARG A 348 -2.40 3.77 -35.92
C ARG A 348 -1.53 4.68 -35.03
N ARG A 349 -0.21 4.69 -35.29
CA ARG A 349 0.74 5.62 -34.65
C ARG A 349 0.31 7.06 -34.92
N SER A 350 0.30 7.91 -33.89
CA SER A 350 -0.14 9.30 -34.02
C SER A 350 0.95 10.14 -34.68
N MET A 351 0.54 11.10 -35.52
CA MET A 351 1.44 12.02 -36.22
C MET A 351 2.35 12.80 -35.25
N LEU A 352 1.89 13.02 -34.01
CA LEU A 352 2.61 13.75 -32.96
C LEU A 352 3.79 12.93 -32.41
N THR A 353 3.62 11.63 -32.20
CA THR A 353 4.70 10.74 -31.72
C THR A 353 5.83 10.63 -32.75
N GLU A 354 5.51 10.63 -34.05
CA GLU A 354 6.53 10.64 -35.11
C GLU A 354 7.25 11.99 -35.21
N TYR A 355 6.55 13.09 -34.96
CA TYR A 355 7.15 14.42 -34.92
C TYR A 355 8.10 14.59 -33.72
N VAL A 356 7.69 14.18 -32.51
CA VAL A 356 8.53 14.23 -31.30
C VAL A 356 9.80 13.39 -31.53
N ARG A 357 9.65 12.17 -32.06
CA ARG A 357 10.80 11.33 -32.40
C ARG A 357 11.72 11.98 -33.42
N GLY A 358 11.17 12.56 -34.49
CA GLY A 358 11.95 13.24 -35.52
C GLY A 358 12.68 14.48 -35.00
N ALA A 359 12.11 15.19 -34.02
CA ALA A 359 12.74 16.33 -33.37
C ALA A 359 13.86 15.85 -32.42
N MET A 360 13.62 14.78 -31.65
CA MET A 360 14.64 14.16 -30.81
C MET A 360 15.82 13.57 -31.61
N HIS A 361 15.61 13.15 -32.86
CA HIS A 361 16.71 12.76 -33.75
C HIS A 361 17.65 13.93 -34.11
N GLN A 362 17.16 15.18 -34.04
CA GLN A 362 17.93 16.38 -34.32
C GLN A 362 18.62 16.94 -33.07
N ALA A 363 18.36 16.36 -31.90
CA ALA A 363 18.93 16.79 -30.63
C ALA A 363 20.47 16.72 -30.65
N ARG A 364 21.10 17.74 -30.10
CA ARG A 364 22.54 17.84 -29.90
C ARG A 364 22.84 17.78 -28.42
N TYR A 365 23.93 17.09 -28.07
CA TYR A 365 24.37 16.93 -26.70
C TYR A 365 25.82 17.38 -26.59
N GLU A 366 26.11 18.18 -25.57
CA GLU A 366 27.45 18.67 -25.26
C GLU A 366 27.75 18.41 -23.79
N ILE A 367 28.98 18.00 -23.48
CA ILE A 367 29.45 17.87 -22.10
C ILE A 367 29.95 19.23 -21.66
N LEU A 368 29.36 19.80 -20.61
CA LEU A 368 29.75 21.08 -20.06
C LEU A 368 31.08 20.94 -19.31
N ALA A 369 32.02 21.84 -19.60
CA ALA A 369 33.38 21.80 -19.04
C ALA A 369 33.44 22.10 -17.54
N ASP A 370 32.38 22.72 -16.99
CA ASP A 370 32.36 23.24 -15.62
C ASP A 370 32.07 22.16 -14.58
N ASP A 371 31.13 21.25 -14.86
CA ASP A 371 30.65 20.22 -13.92
C ASP A 371 30.54 18.82 -14.54
N GLY A 372 30.90 18.66 -15.81
CA GLY A 372 30.81 17.40 -16.54
C GLY A 372 29.38 16.94 -16.85
N SER A 373 28.38 17.80 -16.62
CA SER A 373 26.99 17.54 -16.96
C SER A 373 26.76 17.59 -18.48
N ILE A 374 25.72 16.93 -18.95
CA ILE A 374 25.38 16.84 -20.37
C ILE A 374 24.23 17.79 -20.62
N TYR A 375 24.52 18.84 -21.39
CA TYR A 375 23.54 19.76 -21.94
C TYR A 375 22.98 19.20 -23.25
N GLY A 376 21.67 19.12 -23.36
CA GLY A 376 20.95 18.69 -24.56
C GLY A 376 20.09 19.82 -25.08
N GLU A 377 20.06 20.04 -26.40
CA GLU A 377 19.15 21.00 -27.04
C GLU A 377 18.67 20.49 -28.40
N ILE A 378 17.59 21.08 -28.91
CA ILE A 378 17.09 20.79 -30.26
C ILE A 378 17.19 22.06 -31.11
N PRO A 379 18.14 22.12 -32.06
CA PRO A 379 18.31 23.30 -32.91
C PRO A 379 17.02 23.67 -33.66
N GLY A 380 16.63 24.94 -33.59
CA GLY A 380 15.38 25.44 -34.17
C GLY A 380 14.15 25.34 -33.24
N PHE A 381 14.33 24.83 -32.02
CA PHE A 381 13.30 24.77 -30.98
C PHE A 381 13.70 25.67 -29.81
N ASP A 382 13.46 26.98 -29.97
CA ASP A 382 13.89 28.00 -29.01
C ASP A 382 13.34 27.74 -27.61
N GLY A 383 14.23 27.49 -26.64
CA GLY A 383 13.88 27.20 -25.25
C GLY A 383 13.65 25.72 -24.93
N VAL A 384 13.96 24.81 -25.86
CA VAL A 384 13.99 23.35 -25.61
C VAL A 384 15.42 22.93 -25.34
N TYR A 385 15.76 22.81 -24.06
CA TYR A 385 17.03 22.30 -23.59
C TYR A 385 16.87 21.52 -22.28
N ALA A 386 17.83 20.66 -21.97
CA ALA A 386 17.89 19.89 -20.74
C ALA A 386 19.34 19.81 -20.25
N ASN A 387 19.53 19.60 -18.94
CA ASN A 387 20.85 19.35 -18.39
C ASN A 387 20.80 18.25 -17.34
N ALA A 388 21.55 17.16 -17.56
CA ALA A 388 21.58 16.02 -16.67
C ALA A 388 22.98 15.40 -16.55
N THR A 389 23.20 14.62 -15.49
CA THR A 389 24.50 13.99 -15.21
C THR A 389 24.82 12.80 -16.12
N THR A 390 23.84 12.29 -16.88
CA THR A 390 24.01 11.20 -17.83
C THR A 390 23.27 11.49 -19.13
N LEU A 391 23.72 10.88 -20.24
CA LEU A 391 23.13 11.10 -21.56
C LEU A 391 21.70 10.58 -21.65
N GLU A 392 21.40 9.48 -20.95
CA GLU A 392 20.06 8.88 -20.92
C GLU A 392 19.08 9.77 -20.16
N ALA A 393 19.46 10.25 -18.97
CA ALA A 393 18.64 11.21 -18.23
C ALA A 393 18.46 12.53 -18.98
N CYS A 394 19.50 13.03 -19.66
CA CYS A 394 19.40 14.24 -20.48
C CYS A 394 18.47 14.04 -21.69
N ARG A 395 18.43 12.84 -22.28
CA ARG A 395 17.50 12.49 -23.36
C ARG A 395 16.05 12.45 -22.89
N ASP A 396 15.81 11.82 -21.74
CA ASP A 396 14.47 11.69 -21.17
C ASP A 396 13.91 13.08 -20.80
N GLU A 397 14.72 13.88 -20.10
CA GLU A 397 14.36 15.25 -19.73
C GLU A 397 14.17 16.16 -20.95
N LEU A 398 15.06 16.06 -21.97
CA LEU A 398 14.91 16.85 -23.21
C LEU A 398 13.63 16.46 -23.97
N GLN A 399 13.24 15.19 -23.95
CA GLN A 399 12.00 14.73 -24.56
C GLN A 399 10.78 15.27 -23.81
N GLU A 400 10.79 15.23 -22.47
CA GLU A 400 9.72 15.82 -21.64
C GLU A 400 9.59 17.32 -21.90
N VAL A 401 10.71 18.06 -21.92
CA VAL A 401 10.73 19.49 -22.21
C VAL A 401 10.24 19.79 -23.64
N LEU A 402 10.61 18.97 -24.63
CA LEU A 402 10.10 19.10 -26.00
C LEU A 402 8.59 18.87 -26.07
N GLU A 403 8.08 17.85 -25.39
CA GLU A 403 6.65 17.52 -25.36
C GLU A 403 5.84 18.65 -24.71
N GLU A 404 6.31 19.18 -23.58
CA GLU A 404 5.71 20.33 -22.89
C GLU A 404 5.78 21.61 -23.73
N TRP A 405 6.93 21.86 -24.37
CA TRP A 405 7.14 23.02 -25.25
C TRP A 405 6.21 22.97 -26.47
N MET A 406 6.05 21.79 -27.06
CA MET A 406 5.10 21.58 -28.17
C MET A 406 3.68 21.83 -27.71
N LEU A 407 3.26 21.30 -26.56
CA LEU A 407 1.93 21.53 -25.99
C LEU A 407 1.68 23.03 -25.73
N LEU A 408 2.69 23.75 -25.24
CA LEU A 408 2.61 25.20 -25.04
C LEU A 408 2.44 25.97 -26.34
N ARG A 409 3.19 25.63 -27.40
CA ARG A 409 3.07 26.31 -28.69
C ARG A 409 1.77 25.96 -29.41
N ILE A 410 1.32 24.71 -29.31
CA ILE A 410 0.04 24.26 -29.87
C ILE A 410 -1.13 24.98 -29.18
N SER A 411 -1.18 25.02 -27.84
CA SER A 411 -2.24 25.72 -27.10
C SER A 411 -2.30 27.23 -27.36
N ARG A 412 -1.17 27.83 -27.76
CA ARG A 412 -1.07 29.25 -28.14
C ARG A 412 -1.23 29.51 -29.64
N ASN A 413 -1.51 28.47 -30.44
CA ASN A 413 -1.61 28.54 -31.90
C ASN A 413 -0.35 29.15 -32.56
N LEU A 414 0.82 28.89 -31.95
CA LEU A 414 2.12 29.32 -32.46
C LEU A 414 2.64 28.28 -33.46
N PRO A 415 3.36 28.71 -34.52
CA PRO A 415 3.92 27.78 -35.48
C PRO A 415 4.95 26.87 -34.78
N LEU A 416 4.92 25.60 -35.18
CA LEU A 416 5.96 24.63 -34.85
C LEU A 416 6.97 24.55 -36.01
N PRO A 417 8.26 24.30 -35.73
CA PRO A 417 9.26 24.05 -36.77
C PRO A 417 8.85 22.89 -37.69
N THR A 418 9.43 22.84 -38.89
CA THR A 418 9.25 21.65 -39.74
C THR A 418 10.30 20.62 -39.36
N VAL A 419 9.87 19.40 -39.06
CA VAL A 419 10.75 18.30 -38.64
C VAL A 419 10.70 17.21 -39.69
N GLU A 420 11.84 16.93 -40.33
CA GLU A 420 11.94 15.87 -41.36
C GLU A 420 10.86 15.97 -42.45
N GLY A 421 10.56 17.18 -42.93
CA GLY A 421 9.54 17.43 -43.95
C GLY A 421 8.09 17.38 -43.45
N ARG A 422 7.87 17.20 -42.15
CA ARG A 422 6.54 17.19 -41.51
C ARG A 422 6.26 18.56 -40.90
N ALA A 423 5.27 19.26 -41.45
CA ALA A 423 4.75 20.50 -40.91
C ALA A 423 3.42 20.23 -40.20
N LEU A 424 3.35 20.54 -38.90
CA LEU A 424 2.12 20.45 -38.12
C LEU A 424 1.33 21.74 -38.28
N THR A 425 0.13 21.66 -38.88
CA THR A 425 -0.78 22.81 -39.02
C THR A 425 -1.94 22.69 -38.03
N ILE A 426 -2.12 23.73 -37.21
CA ILE A 426 -3.16 23.78 -36.19
C ILE A 426 -4.47 24.26 -36.85
N GLN A 427 -5.50 23.41 -36.94
CA GLN A 427 -6.81 23.76 -37.49
C GLN A 427 -7.81 24.08 -36.36
N LYS A 428 -8.53 25.22 -36.46
CA LYS A 428 -9.60 25.55 -35.51
C LYS A 428 -10.82 24.65 -35.75
N ALA A 429 -11.26 23.92 -34.72
CA ALA A 429 -12.53 23.19 -34.76
C ALA A 429 -13.72 24.16 -34.81
N GLY A 430 -14.62 23.95 -35.78
CA GLY A 430 -15.86 24.70 -36.00
C GLY A 430 -16.87 24.54 -34.89
#